data_AF-X4ZV11-F1
#
_entry.id   AF-X4ZV11-F1
#
_cell.length_a   1.000
_cell.length_b   1.000
_cell.length_c   1.000
_cell.angle_alpha   90.00
_cell.angle_beta   90.00
_cell.angle_gamma   90.00
#
_symmetry.space_group_name_H-M   'P 1'
#
loop_
_entity.id
_entity.type
_entity.pdbx_description
1 polymer ?
#
loop_
_entity_poly.entity_id
_entity_poly.type
_entity_poly.pdbx_seq_one_letter_code
_entity_poly.pdbx_strand_id
1 'polypeptide(L)'
;MPGVKKLHQESENSSKAENIFGHLFGAVGILMGTPQKWFCLPLLMNLQDGVKTIFNWREPSERQDSHVVQMIEQGFAAARPLGKALLLLDRYFLSVPTLARMNELNAPRVTRVHIVSKVKSNAVAYEHPSEKKKGRGCPRKKGATVKLKTLFQSRAAEFQTAQVTIYGKEETVQYLYHELRFVLVRFDDQLSILVSTDLTLAAPDIICLYDIASRSNALSVK
;
A
#
# COMPACT_ATOMS: atom_id res chain seq x y z
N MET A 1 -7.40 25.28 17.35
CA MET A 1 -6.74 24.15 18.03
C MET A 1 -5.57 23.68 17.18
N PRO A 2 -4.36 23.52 17.73
CA PRO A 2 -3.22 22.92 17.01
C PRO A 2 -3.59 21.52 16.51
N GLY A 3 -3.10 21.10 15.35
CA GLY A 3 -3.36 19.75 14.83
C GLY A 3 -4.70 19.54 14.11
N VAL A 4 -5.61 20.51 14.12
CA VAL A 4 -6.94 20.37 13.48
C VAL A 4 -6.87 20.81 12.03
N LYS A 5 -7.37 19.97 11.11
CA LYS A 5 -7.53 20.27 9.69
C LYS A 5 -8.97 20.13 9.23
N LYS A 6 -9.31 20.91 8.21
CA LYS A 6 -10.49 20.69 7.38
C LYS A 6 -10.19 19.53 6.43
N LEU A 7 -10.87 18.41 6.62
CA LEU A 7 -10.77 17.21 5.79
C LEU A 7 -12.00 17.14 4.91
N HIS A 8 -11.79 17.03 3.60
CA HIS A 8 -12.86 16.76 2.66
C HIS A 8 -13.28 15.30 2.81
N GLN A 9 -14.58 15.07 2.90
CA GLN A 9 -15.13 13.75 3.13
C GLN A 9 -15.58 13.14 1.79
N GLU A 10 -14.81 12.18 1.28
CA GLU A 10 -15.11 11.49 0.01
C GLU A 10 -16.30 10.50 0.10
N SER A 11 -17.09 10.51 1.18
CA SER A 11 -18.22 9.57 1.32
C SER A 11 -19.43 10.00 0.51
N GLU A 12 -19.95 9.11 -0.35
CA GLU A 12 -21.16 9.32 -1.17
C GLU A 12 -22.49 9.38 -0.38
N ASN A 13 -22.44 9.56 0.95
CA ASN A 13 -23.64 9.66 1.77
C ASN A 13 -24.06 11.14 1.91
N SER A 14 -25.16 11.51 1.26
CA SER A 14 -25.70 12.88 1.21
C SER A 14 -26.13 13.45 2.57
N SER A 15 -26.29 12.62 3.60
CA SER A 15 -26.61 13.05 4.96
C SER A 15 -25.38 13.51 5.77
N LYS A 16 -24.17 13.32 5.26
CA LYS A 16 -22.93 13.73 5.94
C LYS A 16 -22.39 15.04 5.38
N ALA A 17 -21.84 15.89 6.24
CA ALA A 17 -21.23 17.15 5.83
C ALA A 17 -20.03 16.89 4.89
N GLU A 18 -19.91 17.72 3.85
CA GLU A 18 -18.84 17.63 2.84
C GLU A 18 -17.43 17.78 3.44
N ASN A 19 -17.34 18.49 4.56
CA ASN A 19 -16.08 18.74 5.24
C ASN A 19 -16.23 18.51 6.74
N ILE A 20 -15.23 17.85 7.33
CA ILE A 20 -15.11 17.67 8.77
C ILE A 20 -13.86 18.40 9.27
N PHE A 21 -13.95 18.98 10.46
CA PHE A 21 -12.78 19.49 11.16
C PHE A 21 -12.32 18.44 12.16
N GLY A 22 -11.08 17.98 12.03
CA GLY A 22 -10.57 16.94 12.90
C GLY A 22 -9.06 16.81 12.83
N HIS A 23 -8.56 15.91 13.66
CA HIS A 23 -7.15 15.53 13.68
C HIS A 23 -6.91 14.42 12.66
N LEU A 24 -5.86 14.54 11.86
CA LEU A 24 -5.43 13.45 10.99
C LEU A 24 -4.54 12.50 11.79
N PHE A 25 -5.14 11.48 12.39
CA PHE A 25 -4.39 10.39 13.00
C PHE A 25 -4.05 9.33 11.97
N GLY A 26 -2.85 8.76 12.07
CA GLY A 26 -2.59 7.46 11.47
C GLY A 26 -2.20 6.46 12.53
N ALA A 27 -2.60 5.22 12.29
CA ALA A 27 -2.41 4.12 13.21
C ALA A 27 -1.82 2.92 12.47
N VAL A 28 -0.91 2.23 13.14
CA VAL A 28 -0.38 0.94 12.72
C VAL A 28 -0.87 -0.09 13.73
N GLY A 29 -1.43 -1.18 13.24
CA GLY A 29 -1.82 -2.32 14.06
C GLY A 29 -1.28 -3.63 13.50
N ILE A 30 -1.32 -4.66 14.33
CA ILE A 30 -1.02 -6.03 13.95
C ILE A 30 -2.32 -6.82 13.78
N LEU A 31 -2.39 -7.59 12.70
CA LEU A 31 -3.48 -8.53 12.48
C LEU A 31 -3.26 -9.76 13.35
N MET A 32 -4.25 -10.09 14.17
CA MET A 32 -4.26 -11.28 15.01
C MET A 32 -5.60 -11.97 14.91
N GLY A 33 -5.61 -13.30 14.95
CA GLY A 33 -6.86 -14.04 14.89
C GLY A 33 -6.70 -15.49 14.49
N THR A 34 -7.85 -16.05 14.13
CA THR A 34 -8.00 -17.40 13.57
C THR A 34 -8.38 -17.27 12.09
N PRO A 35 -8.23 -18.32 11.27
CA PRO A 35 -8.64 -18.29 9.86
C PRO A 35 -10.07 -17.76 9.64
N GLN A 36 -10.96 -17.98 10.61
CA GLN A 36 -12.37 -17.58 10.57
C GLN A 36 -12.64 -16.18 11.14
N LYS A 37 -11.77 -15.65 12.02
CA LYS A 37 -11.98 -14.37 12.71
C LYS A 37 -10.67 -13.63 12.91
N TRP A 38 -10.56 -12.44 12.32
CA TRP A 38 -9.40 -11.56 12.40
C TRP A 38 -9.74 -10.26 13.12
N PHE A 39 -8.78 -9.77 13.90
CA PHE A 39 -8.82 -8.51 14.63
C PHE A 39 -7.55 -7.71 14.36
N CYS A 40 -7.66 -6.38 14.36
CA CYS A 40 -6.51 -5.50 14.31
C CYS A 40 -6.24 -4.96 15.72
N LEU A 41 -5.10 -5.29 16.30
CA LEU A 41 -4.64 -4.70 17.55
C LEU A 41 -3.79 -3.46 17.22
N PRO A 42 -4.22 -2.24 17.60
CA PRO A 42 -3.42 -1.04 17.37
C PRO A 42 -2.13 -1.10 18.20
N LEU A 43 -0.99 -0.87 17.54
CA LEU A 43 0.33 -0.85 18.16
C LEU A 43 0.82 0.58 18.36
N LEU A 44 0.64 1.43 17.35
CA LEU A 44 1.11 2.82 17.34
C LEU A 44 0.05 3.71 16.72
N MET A 45 -0.14 4.89 17.28
CA MET A 45 -1.01 5.92 16.73
C MET A 45 -0.35 7.28 16.93
N ASN A 46 -0.33 8.11 15.89
CA ASN A 46 0.23 9.45 15.96
C ASN A 46 -0.62 10.45 15.18
N LEU A 47 -0.43 11.73 15.52
CA LEU A 47 -0.99 12.84 14.78
C LEU A 47 -0.07 13.15 13.58
N GLN A 48 -0.57 12.92 12.37
CA GLN A 48 0.26 12.93 11.14
C GLN A 48 0.31 14.26 10.43
N ASP A 49 -0.57 15.20 10.80
CA ASP A 49 -0.69 16.50 10.16
C ASP A 49 -1.20 17.56 11.13
N GLY A 50 -1.04 18.84 10.76
CA GLY A 50 -1.49 19.99 11.56
C GLY A 50 -0.59 20.32 12.75
N VAL A 51 0.52 19.61 12.93
CA VAL A 51 1.44 19.73 14.08
C VAL A 51 2.81 20.34 13.72
N LYS A 52 2.94 20.94 12.54
CA LYS A 52 4.18 21.60 12.09
C LYS A 52 4.74 22.58 13.11
N THR A 53 3.85 23.33 13.77
CA THR A 53 4.22 24.27 14.84
C THR A 53 4.85 23.57 16.04
N ILE A 54 4.43 22.35 16.38
CA ILE A 54 4.98 21.56 17.49
C ILE A 54 6.35 20.99 17.10
N PHE A 55 6.52 20.53 15.86
CA PHE A 55 7.82 20.04 15.37
C PHE A 55 8.90 21.14 15.32
N ASN A 56 8.48 22.40 15.12
CA ASN A 56 9.37 23.57 15.18
C ASN A 56 9.83 23.92 16.61
N TRP A 57 9.31 23.26 17.66
CA TRP A 57 9.74 23.47 19.04
C TRP A 57 10.89 22.56 19.47
N ARG A 58 11.29 21.57 18.65
CA ARG A 58 12.46 20.73 18.89
C ARG A 58 13.69 21.32 18.22
N GLU A 59 14.85 21.16 18.85
CA GLU A 59 16.15 21.48 18.25
C GLU A 59 16.95 20.20 17.97
N PRO A 60 17.35 19.94 16.71
CA PRO A 60 17.06 20.72 15.50
C PRO A 60 15.59 20.59 15.06
N SER A 61 15.07 21.61 14.37
CA SER A 61 13.68 21.64 13.89
C SER A 61 13.41 20.46 12.96
N GLU A 62 12.46 19.59 13.33
CA GLU A 62 12.10 18.41 12.54
C GLU A 62 11.19 18.82 11.38
N ARG A 63 11.58 18.52 10.14
CA ARG A 63 10.70 18.71 8.99
C ARG A 63 9.62 17.63 9.02
N GLN A 64 8.35 18.05 9.02
CA GLN A 64 7.26 17.10 8.91
C GLN A 64 7.26 16.44 7.52
N ASP A 65 7.62 15.16 7.48
CA ASP A 65 7.49 14.33 6.29
C ASP A 65 6.03 14.10 5.92
N SER A 66 5.76 13.68 4.69
CA SER A 66 4.39 13.36 4.27
C SER A 66 3.78 12.28 5.17
N HIS A 67 2.46 12.35 5.43
CA HIS A 67 1.75 11.34 6.23
C HIS A 67 2.00 9.90 5.75
N VAL A 68 2.17 9.71 4.43
CA VAL A 68 2.53 8.43 3.81
C VAL A 68 3.90 7.92 4.28
N VAL A 69 4.91 8.80 4.32
CA VAL A 69 6.26 8.46 4.81
C VAL A 69 6.24 8.17 6.30
N GLN A 70 5.54 8.99 7.09
CA GLN A 70 5.36 8.76 8.53
C GLN A 70 4.73 7.38 8.81
N MET A 71 3.74 6.96 8.01
CA MET A 71 3.11 5.64 8.16
C MET A 71 4.09 4.49 7.91
N ILE A 72 4.97 4.62 6.92
CA ILE A 72 6.00 3.63 6.68
C ILE A 72 6.98 3.56 7.84
N GLU A 73 7.46 4.70 8.33
CA GLU A 73 8.38 4.74 9.47
C GLU A 73 7.79 4.12 10.73
N GLN A 74 6.52 4.39 11.01
CA GLN A 74 5.81 3.75 12.12
C GLN A 74 5.62 2.25 11.89
N GLY A 75 5.32 1.83 10.66
CA GLY A 75 5.26 0.42 10.29
C GLY A 75 6.57 -0.30 10.56
N PHE A 76 7.70 0.31 10.18
CA PHE A 76 9.03 -0.22 10.49
C PHE A 76 9.31 -0.22 11.99
N ALA A 77 8.97 0.85 12.72
CA ALA A 77 9.15 0.92 14.17
C ALA A 77 8.39 -0.20 14.90
N ALA A 78 7.14 -0.46 14.49
CA ALA A 78 6.34 -1.57 15.01
C ALA A 78 6.90 -2.95 14.60
N ALA A 79 7.51 -3.05 13.42
CA ALA A 79 8.08 -4.29 12.91
C ALA A 79 9.48 -4.63 13.47
N ARG A 80 10.22 -3.65 14.03
CA ARG A 80 11.56 -3.86 14.60
C ARG A 80 11.66 -5.08 15.52
N PRO A 81 10.80 -5.24 16.56
CA PRO A 81 10.87 -6.39 17.44
C PRO A 81 10.54 -7.73 16.76
N LEU A 82 9.82 -7.71 15.62
CA LEU A 82 9.43 -8.91 14.87
C LEU A 82 10.51 -9.38 13.89
N GLY A 83 11.43 -8.49 13.49
CA GLY A 83 12.51 -8.75 12.53
C GLY A 83 12.06 -8.88 11.07
N LYS A 84 10.88 -9.46 10.80
CA LYS A 84 10.25 -9.51 9.48
C LYS A 84 8.77 -9.17 9.60
N ALA A 85 8.25 -8.35 8.69
CA ALA A 85 6.83 -8.00 8.67
C ALA A 85 6.31 -7.73 7.26
N LEU A 86 5.00 -7.85 7.11
CA LEU A 86 4.27 -7.46 5.91
C LEU A 86 3.31 -6.33 6.27
N LEU A 87 3.53 -5.17 5.67
CA LEU A 87 2.70 -3.99 5.88
C LEU A 87 1.59 -3.97 4.83
N LEU A 88 0.35 -4.05 5.30
CA LEU A 88 -0.83 -4.08 4.46
C LEU A 88 -1.41 -2.67 4.40
N LEU A 89 -1.39 -2.05 3.22
CA LEU A 89 -1.75 -0.64 3.05
C LEU A 89 -2.85 -0.45 2.00
N ASP A 90 -3.61 0.63 2.13
CA ASP A 90 -4.57 1.04 1.09
C ASP A 90 -3.85 1.67 -0.13
N ARG A 91 -4.56 1.73 -1.25
CA ARG A 91 -4.13 2.23 -2.57
C ARG A 91 -3.43 3.58 -2.58
N TYR A 92 -3.71 4.44 -1.60
CA TYR A 92 -3.13 5.77 -1.49
C TYR A 92 -1.69 5.76 -1.01
N PHE A 93 -1.26 4.69 -0.33
CA PHE A 93 0.08 4.57 0.22
C PHE A 93 1.12 4.10 -0.79
N LEU A 94 0.73 3.54 -1.93
CA LEU A 94 1.68 3.14 -2.96
C LEU A 94 2.14 4.37 -3.77
N SER A 95 3.22 5.01 -3.30
CA SER A 95 3.81 6.20 -3.92
C SER A 95 5.33 6.09 -4.03
N VAL A 96 5.95 6.93 -4.87
CA VAL A 96 7.43 6.96 -5.01
C VAL A 96 8.12 7.28 -3.68
N PRO A 97 7.71 8.30 -2.89
CA PRO A 97 8.25 8.53 -1.56
C PRO A 97 8.17 7.32 -0.63
N THR A 98 7.05 6.59 -0.66
CA THR A 98 6.84 5.36 0.12
C THR A 98 7.91 4.31 -0.20
N LEU A 99 8.07 4.01 -1.49
CA LEU A 99 9.00 2.98 -1.96
C LEU A 99 10.45 3.37 -1.72
N ALA A 100 10.79 4.65 -1.92
CA ALA A 100 12.12 5.17 -1.62
C ALA A 100 12.44 5.02 -0.13
N ARG A 101 11.55 5.49 0.75
CA ARG A 101 11.76 5.40 2.21
C ARG A 101 11.83 3.95 2.68
N MET A 102 10.95 3.09 2.16
CA MET A 102 10.96 1.67 2.47
C MET A 102 12.30 1.02 2.10
N ASN A 103 12.86 1.35 0.93
CA ASN A 103 14.17 0.83 0.52
C ASN A 103 15.30 1.31 1.43
N GLU A 104 15.29 2.58 1.84
CA GLU A 104 16.24 3.13 2.80
C GLU A 104 16.18 2.40 4.14
N LEU A 105 14.97 2.18 4.67
CA LEU A 105 14.76 1.52 5.96
C LEU A 105 15.07 0.02 5.92
N ASN A 106 14.94 -0.63 4.76
CA ASN A 106 15.33 -2.03 4.56
C ASN A 106 16.84 -2.21 4.30
N ALA A 107 17.57 -1.15 3.94
CA ALA A 107 19.00 -1.24 3.57
C ALA A 107 19.90 -1.81 4.68
N PRO A 108 19.72 -1.47 5.98
CA PRO A 108 20.51 -2.06 7.07
C PRO A 108 20.25 -3.56 7.29
N ARG A 109 19.21 -4.15 6.66
CA ARG A 109 18.80 -5.56 6.77
C ARG A 109 18.50 -6.08 8.19
N VAL A 110 18.41 -5.20 9.19
CA VAL A 110 18.06 -5.53 10.58
C VAL A 110 16.58 -5.91 10.71
N THR A 111 15.71 -5.17 10.01
CA THR A 111 14.27 -5.45 9.93
C THR A 111 13.89 -5.46 8.45
N ARG A 112 13.25 -6.55 8.01
CA ARG A 112 12.81 -6.69 6.62
C ARG A 112 11.31 -6.53 6.54
N VAL A 113 10.85 -5.40 6.03
CA VAL A 113 9.43 -5.12 5.85
C VAL A 113 9.09 -5.17 4.37
N HIS A 114 8.03 -5.87 4.04
CA HIS A 114 7.42 -5.89 2.70
C HIS A 114 6.08 -5.14 2.72
N ILE A 115 5.60 -4.68 1.57
CA ILE A 115 4.32 -3.98 1.45
C ILE A 115 3.42 -4.80 0.54
N VAL A 116 2.17 -4.99 0.95
CA VAL A 116 1.06 -5.35 0.06
C VAL A 116 0.06 -4.22 0.04
N SER A 117 -0.25 -3.72 -1.15
CA SER A 117 -1.21 -2.63 -1.34
C SER A 117 -2.04 -2.86 -2.58
N LYS A 118 -3.29 -2.40 -2.55
CA LYS A 118 -4.06 -2.21 -3.80
C LYS A 118 -3.45 -1.06 -4.60
N VAL A 119 -3.72 -1.03 -5.89
CA VAL A 119 -3.24 -0.02 -6.82
C VAL A 119 -4.42 0.60 -7.53
N LYS A 120 -4.35 1.91 -7.82
CA LYS A 120 -5.36 2.57 -8.65
C LYS A 120 -5.44 1.88 -10.01
N SER A 121 -6.66 1.69 -10.51
CA SER A 121 -6.90 1.03 -11.79
C SER A 121 -6.27 1.78 -12.98
N ASN A 122 -6.03 3.08 -12.87
CA ASN A 122 -5.33 3.88 -13.88
C ASN A 122 -3.79 3.86 -13.73
N ALA A 123 -3.24 2.99 -12.89
CA ALA A 123 -1.81 2.93 -12.68
C ALA A 123 -1.04 2.51 -13.92
N VAL A 124 0.18 3.01 -13.96
CA VAL A 124 1.08 2.94 -15.10
C VAL A 124 2.39 2.36 -14.62
N ALA A 125 2.83 1.29 -15.28
CA ALA A 125 4.17 0.75 -15.15
C ALA A 125 5.05 1.26 -16.31
N TYR A 126 6.35 1.06 -16.18
CA TYR A 126 7.30 1.31 -17.25
C TYR A 126 8.05 0.02 -17.53
N GLU A 127 8.23 -0.30 -18.81
CA GLU A 127 9.12 -1.38 -19.20
C GLU A 127 10.56 -1.06 -18.81
N HIS A 128 11.41 -2.09 -18.81
CA HIS A 128 12.85 -1.89 -18.70
C HIS A 128 13.33 -0.97 -19.84
N PRO A 129 14.19 0.02 -19.56
CA PRO A 129 14.77 0.83 -20.63
C PRO A 129 15.53 -0.09 -21.59
N SER A 130 15.28 0.05 -22.89
CA SER A 130 16.03 -0.67 -23.91
C SER A 130 17.53 -0.37 -23.80
N GLU A 131 18.35 -1.32 -24.27
CA GLU A 131 19.81 -1.23 -24.16
C GLU A 131 20.34 0.15 -24.56
N LYS A 132 21.31 0.66 -23.80
CA LYS A 132 21.89 1.99 -24.00
C LYS A 132 22.34 2.15 -25.46
N LYS A 133 21.62 2.97 -26.23
CA LYS A 133 22.15 3.46 -27.51
C LYS A 133 23.46 4.21 -27.23
N LYS A 134 24.56 3.78 -27.85
CA LYS A 134 25.85 4.47 -27.78
C LYS A 134 25.68 5.87 -28.36
N GLY A 135 25.76 6.90 -27.52
CA GLY A 135 25.55 8.29 -27.92
C GLY A 135 25.66 9.27 -26.74
N ARG A 136 25.80 10.56 -27.06
CA ARG A 136 25.92 11.64 -26.07
C ARG A 136 24.53 11.93 -25.48
N GLY A 137 24.37 11.78 -24.17
CA GLY A 137 23.12 12.08 -23.44
C GLY A 137 22.93 11.25 -22.18
N CYS A 138 22.04 11.70 -21.27
CA CYS A 138 21.70 10.95 -20.06
C CYS A 138 20.93 9.67 -20.44
N PRO A 139 21.37 8.48 -20.00
CA PRO A 139 20.65 7.24 -20.26
C PRO A 139 19.21 7.30 -19.76
N ARG A 140 18.27 6.77 -20.56
CA ARG A 140 16.87 6.66 -20.13
C ARG A 140 16.79 5.74 -18.91
N LYS A 141 16.18 6.21 -17.83
CA LYS A 141 15.94 5.43 -16.61
C LYS A 141 14.68 4.54 -16.68
N LYS A 142 13.82 4.74 -17.68
CA LYS A 142 12.51 4.09 -17.85
C LYS A 142 12.26 3.77 -19.32
N GLY A 143 11.68 2.61 -19.60
CA GLY A 143 11.25 2.17 -20.93
C GLY A 143 9.85 2.70 -21.30
N ALA A 144 9.15 1.99 -22.18
CA ALA A 144 7.82 2.38 -22.63
C ALA A 144 6.81 2.38 -21.49
N THR A 145 5.85 3.31 -21.56
CA THR A 145 4.78 3.46 -20.58
C THR A 145 3.71 2.40 -20.82
N VAL A 146 3.38 1.59 -19.81
CA VAL A 146 2.38 0.52 -19.87
C VAL A 146 1.24 0.83 -18.91
N LYS A 147 0.01 0.95 -19.42
CA LYS A 147 -1.19 1.09 -18.57
C LYS A 147 -1.56 -0.29 -18.01
N LEU A 148 -1.52 -0.48 -16.71
CA LEU A 148 -1.73 -1.81 -16.12
C LEU A 148 -3.14 -2.36 -16.40
N LYS A 149 -4.15 -1.49 -16.49
CA LYS A 149 -5.53 -1.89 -16.82
C LYS A 149 -5.67 -2.56 -18.17
N THR A 150 -4.86 -2.19 -19.17
CA THR A 150 -4.99 -2.76 -20.51
C THR A 150 -4.49 -4.19 -20.56
N LEU A 151 -3.63 -4.60 -19.61
CA LEU A 151 -3.07 -5.96 -19.53
C LEU A 151 -4.13 -7.03 -19.26
N PHE A 152 -5.23 -6.69 -18.58
CA PHE A 152 -6.37 -7.61 -18.40
C PHE A 152 -6.97 -8.08 -19.73
N GLN A 153 -6.89 -7.26 -20.78
CA GLN A 153 -7.41 -7.58 -22.11
C GLN A 153 -6.28 -8.03 -23.04
N SER A 154 -5.19 -7.27 -23.11
CA SER A 154 -4.11 -7.52 -24.07
C SER A 154 -3.31 -8.79 -23.78
N ARG A 155 -3.36 -9.29 -22.54
CA ARG A 155 -2.65 -10.51 -22.10
C ARG A 155 -3.57 -11.52 -21.42
N ALA A 156 -4.86 -11.53 -21.77
CA ALA A 156 -5.86 -12.40 -21.13
C ALA A 156 -5.46 -13.90 -21.14
N ALA A 157 -4.80 -14.35 -22.21
CA ALA A 157 -4.33 -15.74 -22.34
C ALA A 157 -3.16 -16.11 -21.42
N GLU A 158 -2.43 -15.13 -20.87
CA GLU A 158 -1.30 -15.34 -19.96
C GLU A 158 -1.73 -15.45 -18.49
N PHE A 159 -3.02 -15.26 -18.19
CA PHE A 159 -3.54 -15.32 -16.83
C PHE A 159 -3.56 -16.77 -16.30
N GLN A 160 -3.02 -16.96 -15.11
CA GLN A 160 -3.01 -18.23 -14.38
C GLN A 160 -4.20 -18.28 -13.43
N THR A 161 -4.73 -19.48 -13.17
CA THR A 161 -5.88 -19.70 -12.27
C THR A 161 -5.43 -20.28 -10.94
N ALA A 162 -5.97 -19.79 -9.83
CA ALA A 162 -5.76 -20.36 -8.50
C ALA A 162 -7.02 -20.31 -7.64
N GLN A 163 -7.14 -21.26 -6.71
CA GLN A 163 -8.13 -21.25 -5.64
C GLN A 163 -7.59 -20.41 -4.47
N VAL A 164 -8.38 -19.45 -4.01
CA VAL A 164 -8.02 -18.52 -2.94
C VAL A 164 -9.18 -18.32 -2.00
N THR A 165 -8.90 -18.11 -0.71
CA THR A 165 -9.94 -17.71 0.22
C THR A 165 -10.18 -16.20 0.11
N ILE A 166 -11.30 -15.80 -0.50
CA ILE A 166 -11.76 -14.41 -0.54
C ILE A 166 -13.04 -14.33 0.28
N TYR A 167 -13.06 -13.38 1.20
CA TYR A 167 -14.17 -13.17 2.10
C TYR A 167 -14.53 -14.38 2.99
N GLY A 168 -13.57 -15.27 3.26
CA GLY A 168 -13.79 -16.50 4.04
C GLY A 168 -14.47 -17.62 3.24
N LYS A 169 -14.58 -17.47 1.91
CA LYS A 169 -15.05 -18.49 0.98
C LYS A 169 -13.94 -18.86 0.02
N GLU A 170 -13.86 -20.12 -0.39
CA GLU A 170 -12.97 -20.52 -1.47
C GLU A 170 -13.53 -20.04 -2.81
N GLU A 171 -12.73 -19.27 -3.52
CA GLU A 171 -13.09 -18.64 -4.78
C GLU A 171 -11.96 -18.87 -5.79
N THR A 172 -12.33 -19.07 -7.04
CA THR A 172 -11.37 -19.24 -8.14
C THR A 172 -11.06 -17.89 -8.78
N VAL A 173 -9.79 -17.51 -8.84
CA VAL A 173 -9.33 -16.24 -9.41
C VAL A 173 -8.29 -16.45 -10.51
N GLN A 174 -8.21 -15.47 -11.40
CA GLN A 174 -7.20 -15.39 -12.46
C GLN A 174 -6.20 -14.26 -12.19
N TYR A 175 -4.89 -14.49 -12.41
CA TYR A 175 -3.82 -13.50 -12.16
C TYR A 175 -2.64 -13.54 -13.16
N LEU A 176 -1.89 -12.42 -13.28
CA LEU A 176 -0.71 -12.23 -14.15
C LEU A 176 0.45 -11.53 -13.39
N TYR A 177 1.71 -11.96 -13.60
CA TYR A 177 2.93 -11.57 -12.84
C TYR A 177 3.90 -10.64 -13.61
N HIS A 178 4.56 -9.69 -12.91
CA HIS A 178 5.72 -8.92 -13.39
C HIS A 178 6.59 -8.36 -12.22
N GLU A 179 7.75 -7.74 -12.50
CA GLU A 179 8.67 -7.15 -11.48
C GLU A 179 8.11 -5.88 -10.79
N LEU A 180 8.30 -5.78 -9.46
CA LEU A 180 7.26 -5.48 -8.46
C LEU A 180 6.08 -6.43 -8.66
N ARG A 181 5.82 -7.34 -7.71
CA ARG A 181 4.85 -8.41 -7.90
C ARG A 181 3.43 -7.85 -7.98
N PHE A 182 3.01 -7.49 -9.19
CA PHE A 182 1.65 -7.12 -9.51
C PHE A 182 0.80 -8.39 -9.54
N VAL A 183 -0.34 -8.36 -8.86
CA VAL A 183 -1.35 -9.41 -8.89
C VAL A 183 -2.63 -8.76 -9.39
N LEU A 184 -2.93 -8.98 -10.67
CA LEU A 184 -4.17 -8.55 -11.31
C LEU A 184 -5.26 -9.53 -10.86
N VAL A 185 -6.29 -9.04 -10.18
CA VAL A 185 -7.39 -9.86 -9.63
C VAL A 185 -8.68 -9.53 -10.35
N ARG A 186 -9.34 -10.57 -10.85
CA ARG A 186 -10.71 -10.53 -11.34
C ARG A 186 -11.58 -11.36 -10.41
N PHE A 187 -12.60 -10.75 -9.83
CA PHE A 187 -13.58 -11.40 -8.97
C PHE A 187 -14.96 -10.86 -9.34
N ASP A 188 -15.83 -11.73 -9.84
CA ASP A 188 -17.05 -11.36 -10.56
C ASP A 188 -16.77 -10.31 -11.66
N ASP A 189 -17.52 -9.19 -11.65
CA ASP A 189 -17.33 -8.04 -12.53
C ASP A 189 -16.30 -7.02 -12.01
N GLN A 190 -15.68 -7.28 -10.85
CA GLN A 190 -14.71 -6.36 -10.24
C GLN A 190 -13.27 -6.65 -10.66
N LEU A 191 -12.55 -5.59 -11.01
CA LEU A 191 -11.13 -5.63 -11.36
C LEU A 191 -10.30 -4.91 -10.30
N SER A 192 -9.31 -5.59 -9.74
CA SER A 192 -8.37 -5.03 -8.76
C SER A 192 -6.93 -5.33 -9.15
N ILE A 193 -6.01 -4.45 -8.77
CA ILE A 193 -4.57 -4.67 -8.97
C ILE A 193 -3.95 -4.58 -7.59
N LEU A 194 -3.28 -5.63 -7.14
CA LEU A 194 -2.49 -5.66 -5.91
C LEU A 194 -1.00 -5.59 -6.27
N VAL A 195 -0.19 -5.06 -5.37
CA VAL A 195 1.27 -5.02 -5.50
C VAL A 195 1.89 -5.57 -4.23
N SER A 196 2.81 -6.50 -4.39
CA SER A 196 3.73 -6.94 -3.34
C SER A 196 5.16 -6.56 -3.69
N THR A 197 5.91 -6.07 -2.70
CA THR A 197 7.36 -5.91 -2.80
C THR A 197 8.12 -7.19 -2.43
N ASP A 198 7.46 -8.18 -1.84
CA ASP A 198 8.02 -9.51 -1.66
C ASP A 198 7.77 -10.35 -2.92
N LEU A 199 8.84 -10.70 -3.62
CA LEU A 199 8.79 -11.53 -4.83
C LEU A 199 8.59 -13.02 -4.52
N THR A 200 8.64 -13.45 -3.25
CA THR A 200 8.48 -14.85 -2.85
C THR A 200 7.02 -15.23 -2.55
N LEU A 201 6.19 -14.27 -2.11
CA LEU A 201 4.78 -14.51 -1.72
C LEU A 201 3.89 -14.95 -2.89
N ALA A 202 3.26 -16.12 -2.80
CA ALA A 202 2.38 -16.60 -3.86
C ALA A 202 1.20 -15.64 -4.10
N ALA A 203 0.70 -15.57 -5.34
CA ALA A 203 -0.43 -14.71 -5.68
C ALA A 203 -1.67 -14.99 -4.80
N PRO A 204 -2.01 -16.25 -4.47
CA PRO A 204 -3.03 -16.59 -3.49
C PRO A 204 -2.87 -15.91 -2.12
N ASP A 205 -1.65 -15.95 -1.58
CA ASP A 205 -1.35 -15.40 -0.26
C ASP A 205 -1.54 -13.88 -0.27
N ILE A 206 -1.06 -13.21 -1.33
CA ILE A 206 -1.21 -11.75 -1.49
C ILE A 206 -2.69 -11.34 -1.49
N ILE A 207 -3.56 -12.11 -2.17
CA ILE A 207 -4.99 -11.84 -2.25
C ILE A 207 -5.65 -12.03 -0.87
N CYS A 208 -5.38 -13.16 -0.21
CA CYS A 208 -5.94 -13.48 1.11
C CYS A 208 -5.51 -12.45 2.17
N LEU A 209 -4.22 -12.10 2.20
CA LEU A 209 -3.66 -11.12 3.13
C LEU A 209 -4.32 -9.74 2.93
N TYR A 210 -4.51 -9.31 1.69
CA TYR A 210 -5.17 -8.04 1.41
C TYR A 210 -6.66 -8.05 1.82
N ASP A 211 -7.38 -9.14 1.58
CA ASP A 211 -8.77 -9.28 2.02
C ASP A 211 -8.90 -9.10 3.54
N ILE A 212 -8.07 -9.81 4.32
CA ILE A 212 -8.04 -9.71 5.79
C ILE A 212 -7.78 -8.27 6.26
N ALA A 213 -6.83 -7.56 5.64
CA ALA A 213 -6.56 -6.17 5.97
C ALA A 213 -7.73 -5.24 5.63
N SER A 214 -8.37 -5.45 4.47
CA SER A 214 -9.49 -4.62 4.03
C SER A 214 -10.69 -4.71 4.99
N ARG A 215 -10.94 -5.92 5.52
CA ARG A 215 -11.96 -6.17 6.56
C ARG A 215 -11.63 -5.47 7.87
N SER A 216 -10.36 -5.45 8.24
CA SER A 216 -9.90 -4.86 9.49
C SER A 216 -9.95 -3.33 9.45
N ASN A 217 -9.65 -2.72 8.30
CA ASN A 217 -9.83 -1.27 8.11
C ASN A 217 -11.32 -0.86 8.13
N ALA A 218 -12.22 -1.72 7.64
CA ALA A 218 -13.66 -1.47 7.67
C ALA A 218 -14.26 -1.50 9.09
N LEU A 219 -13.64 -2.23 10.02
CA LEU A 219 -14.06 -2.28 11.43
C LEU A 219 -13.69 -1.02 12.23
N SER A 220 -12.82 -0.15 11.69
CA SER A 220 -12.40 1.09 12.37
C SER A 220 -13.26 2.32 12.03
N VAL A 221 -14.32 2.17 11.22
CA VAL A 221 -15.20 3.28 10.77
C VAL A 221 -16.68 3.03 11.14
N LYS A 222 -16.95 2.46 12.31
CA LYS A 222 -18.28 2.51 12.92
C LYS A 222 -18.26 3.27 14.23
#